data_AF-A0AAE7EBH6-F1
#
_entry.id   AF-A0AAE7EBH6-F1
#
_cell.length_a   1.000
_cell.length_b   1.000
_cell.length_c   1.000
_cell.angle_alpha   90.00
_cell.angle_beta   90.00
_cell.angle_gamma   90.00
#
_symmetry.space_group_name_H-M   'P 1'
#
loop_
_entity.id
_entity.type
_entity.pdbx_description
1 polymer ?
#
loop_
_entity_poly.entity_id
_entity_poly.type
_entity_poly.pdbx_seq_one_letter_code
_entity_poly.pdbx_strand_id
1 'polypeptide(L)'
;MKNKFLNSFIIITLILVAFIVYNKFKLSQNSHFTVTADTVIKPGSEISKYVTQEEVDSFSFRYWDIDYNSKPNVVEEPLKDIELKKLLKSKNTNKILSFMKDNNISVDYRLHGGVTPLMYASFWGDENTTKELINLGADIRAKDEQGLNPFAYALSMNSIKVVKILLNNGIKFEEAKVIQYYLTNLPNYYNMEKLIVDGDNVNIIYKDIEFNHNHSKPAVYVFDYLVYSNSYELAKMAFRDGYKPYTYNRINEYDQVEVGNSINDIFTKEDIDDHMILAKQSKRDMFDYNLSMDELKYNHSLYKPLEDIPNFEPMLDLLLEHNVSGQSSEELMKKEYENCYKIYILSIIGAIDIDDNGNYFLKYNSMSRNVYQKYCSKDYANFKNIKDYIKFKNDLRLTDKLEDILFSTQKNRVIFIDKNQTDYIIEPYKQLSSDELKEIYEYYYYKGGKEKIQEIYIF
;
A
#
# COMPACT_ATOMS: atom_id res chain seq x y z
N MET A 1 -25.12 36.71 -59.76
CA MET A 1 -26.01 36.16 -58.71
C MET A 1 -25.99 34.64 -58.57
N LYS A 2 -25.69 33.83 -59.61
CA LYS A 2 -25.71 32.35 -59.53
C LYS A 2 -24.65 31.70 -58.60
N ASN A 3 -23.42 32.21 -58.53
CA ASN A 3 -22.35 31.57 -57.74
C ASN A 3 -22.48 31.75 -56.21
N LYS A 4 -23.13 32.82 -55.71
CA LYS A 4 -23.33 32.99 -54.26
C LYS A 4 -24.39 32.03 -53.70
N PHE A 5 -25.46 31.78 -54.46
CA PHE A 5 -26.50 30.82 -54.07
C PHE A 5 -26.00 29.38 -54.07
N LEU A 6 -25.18 29.00 -55.06
CA LEU A 6 -24.60 27.65 -55.13
C LEU A 6 -23.65 27.38 -53.96
N ASN A 7 -22.78 28.35 -53.63
CA ASN A 7 -21.85 28.21 -52.50
C ASN A 7 -22.58 28.18 -51.15
N SER A 8 -23.63 28.99 -50.94
CA SER A 8 -24.44 28.91 -49.72
C SER A 8 -25.18 27.59 -49.59
N PHE A 9 -25.69 27.02 -50.70
CA PHE A 9 -26.40 25.74 -50.65
C PHE A 9 -25.46 24.57 -50.30
N ILE A 10 -24.24 24.57 -50.87
CA ILE A 10 -23.20 23.57 -50.58
C ILE A 10 -22.74 23.64 -49.12
N ILE A 11 -22.57 24.85 -48.56
CA ILE A 11 -22.18 25.02 -47.16
C ILE A 11 -23.28 24.51 -46.22
N ILE A 12 -24.56 24.82 -46.50
CA ILE A 12 -25.68 24.36 -45.68
C ILE A 12 -25.82 22.83 -45.74
N THR A 13 -25.63 22.22 -46.91
CA THR A 13 -25.67 20.76 -47.04
C THR A 13 -24.49 20.08 -46.32
N LEU A 14 -23.29 20.65 -46.39
CA LEU A 14 -22.13 20.14 -45.64
C LEU A 14 -22.33 20.24 -44.12
N ILE A 15 -22.93 21.32 -43.61
CA ILE A 15 -23.26 21.46 -42.19
C ILE A 15 -24.31 20.44 -41.77
N LEU A 16 -25.35 20.22 -42.57
CA LEU A 16 -26.38 19.21 -42.31
C LEU A 16 -25.82 17.79 -42.33
N VAL A 17 -24.96 17.47 -43.30
CA VAL A 17 -24.30 16.15 -43.36
C VAL A 17 -23.35 15.98 -42.18
N ALA A 18 -22.56 17.00 -41.82
CA ALA A 18 -21.69 16.96 -40.65
C ALA A 18 -22.50 16.80 -39.34
N PHE A 19 -23.66 17.44 -39.23
CA PHE A 19 -24.55 17.31 -38.07
C PHE A 19 -25.19 15.91 -37.98
N ILE A 20 -25.61 15.34 -39.11
CA ILE A 20 -26.15 13.98 -39.19
C ILE A 20 -25.05 12.95 -38.89
N VAL A 21 -23.84 13.12 -39.44
CA VAL A 21 -22.69 12.25 -39.19
C VAL A 21 -22.24 12.37 -37.73
N TYR A 22 -22.17 13.58 -37.18
CA TYR A 22 -21.84 13.82 -35.76
C TYR A 22 -22.87 13.17 -34.83
N ASN A 23 -24.17 13.32 -35.10
CA ASN A 23 -25.21 12.67 -34.30
C ASN A 23 -25.18 11.14 -34.47
N LYS A 24 -24.91 10.63 -35.68
CA LYS A 24 -24.79 9.20 -35.93
C LYS A 24 -23.55 8.60 -35.26
N PHE A 25 -22.43 9.30 -35.22
CA PHE A 25 -21.22 8.91 -34.47
C PHE A 25 -21.41 9.02 -32.96
N LYS A 26 -22.14 10.04 -32.48
CA LYS A 26 -22.48 10.19 -31.05
C LYS A 26 -23.45 9.08 -30.58
N LEU A 27 -24.35 8.62 -31.46
CA LEU A 27 -25.27 7.51 -31.21
C LEU A 27 -24.64 6.14 -31.44
N SER A 28 -23.55 6.01 -32.21
CA SER A 28 -22.87 4.74 -32.48
C SER A 28 -21.74 4.42 -31.52
N GLN A 29 -21.47 5.27 -30.52
CA GLN A 29 -20.72 4.80 -29.36
C GLN A 29 -21.67 3.88 -28.59
N ASN A 30 -21.43 2.58 -28.64
CA ASN A 30 -22.06 1.65 -27.70
C ASN A 30 -21.79 2.22 -26.31
N SER A 31 -22.81 2.81 -25.69
CA SER A 31 -22.72 3.31 -24.32
C SER A 31 -22.67 2.08 -23.42
N HIS A 32 -21.48 1.50 -23.27
CA HIS A 32 -21.25 0.50 -22.26
C HIS A 32 -21.36 1.21 -20.91
N PHE A 33 -22.49 1.04 -20.22
CA PHE A 33 -22.60 1.41 -18.83
C PHE A 33 -21.79 0.39 -18.03
N THR A 34 -20.68 0.83 -17.45
CA THR A 34 -20.00 0.03 -16.42
C THR A 34 -20.73 0.31 -15.13
N VAL A 35 -21.55 -0.64 -14.69
CA VAL A 35 -22.19 -0.56 -13.38
C VAL A 35 -21.22 -1.13 -12.37
N THR A 36 -20.43 -0.26 -11.77
CA THR A 36 -19.70 -0.62 -10.54
C THR A 36 -20.66 -0.50 -9.38
N ALA A 37 -20.33 -1.10 -8.25
CA ALA A 37 -21.20 -1.05 -7.09
C ALA A 37 -21.31 0.37 -6.40
N ASP A 38 -20.73 1.44 -7.00
CA ASP A 38 -20.71 2.83 -6.50
C ASP A 38 -21.54 3.69 -7.48
N THR A 39 -22.13 3.03 -8.48
CA THR A 39 -22.89 3.67 -9.54
C THR A 39 -24.16 4.24 -8.96
N VAL A 40 -24.21 5.55 -8.80
CA VAL A 40 -25.42 6.25 -8.37
C VAL A 40 -26.39 6.37 -9.56
N ILE A 41 -27.50 5.66 -9.47
CA ILE A 41 -28.59 5.68 -10.45
C ILE A 41 -29.48 6.88 -10.19
N LYS A 42 -29.21 7.98 -10.90
CA LYS A 42 -30.07 9.17 -10.87
C LYS A 42 -31.41 8.87 -11.55
N PRO A 43 -32.56 9.14 -10.91
CA PRO A 43 -33.87 8.97 -11.54
C PRO A 43 -33.95 9.72 -12.88
N GLY A 44 -34.35 9.02 -13.95
CA GLY A 44 -34.49 9.58 -15.29
C GLY A 44 -33.18 9.66 -16.10
N SER A 45 -32.05 9.20 -15.57
CA SER A 45 -30.82 9.01 -16.34
C SER A 45 -30.94 7.84 -17.33
N GLU A 46 -30.15 7.84 -18.40
CA GLU A 46 -30.16 6.74 -19.38
C GLU A 46 -29.84 5.38 -18.73
N ILE A 47 -28.93 5.34 -17.75
CA ILE A 47 -28.59 4.13 -17.00
C ILE A 47 -29.76 3.62 -16.11
N SER A 48 -30.62 4.52 -15.61
CA SER A 48 -31.80 4.15 -14.79
C SER A 48 -32.88 3.38 -15.55
N LYS A 49 -32.76 3.24 -16.88
CA LYS A 49 -33.62 2.38 -17.70
C LYS A 49 -33.24 0.90 -17.62
N TYR A 50 -32.00 0.60 -17.22
CA TYR A 50 -31.41 -0.73 -17.31
C TYR A 50 -31.06 -1.35 -15.96
N VAL A 51 -30.79 -0.52 -14.96
CA VAL A 51 -30.48 -0.96 -13.59
C VAL A 51 -31.06 0.05 -12.61
N THR A 52 -31.72 -0.44 -11.57
CA THR A 52 -32.26 0.36 -10.48
C THR A 52 -31.18 0.63 -9.42
N GLN A 53 -31.36 1.68 -8.62
CA GLN A 53 -30.49 1.88 -7.45
C GLN A 53 -30.56 0.67 -6.51
N GLU A 54 -31.73 0.04 -6.37
CA GLU A 54 -31.91 -1.18 -5.56
C GLU A 54 -31.15 -2.37 -6.12
N GLU A 55 -31.16 -2.58 -7.45
CA GLU A 55 -30.36 -3.64 -8.08
C GLU A 55 -28.87 -3.35 -7.93
N VAL A 56 -28.42 -2.10 -8.15
CA VAL A 56 -27.04 -1.70 -7.86
C VAL A 56 -26.74 -2.04 -6.41
N ASP A 57 -27.50 -1.54 -5.46
CA ASP A 57 -27.31 -1.77 -4.01
C ASP A 57 -27.33 -3.27 -3.64
N SER A 58 -28.12 -4.09 -4.34
CA SER A 58 -28.26 -5.53 -4.08
C SER A 58 -27.02 -6.35 -4.41
N PHE A 59 -26.21 -5.92 -5.38
CA PHE A 59 -24.87 -6.49 -5.63
C PHE A 59 -23.75 -5.59 -5.14
N SER A 60 -24.07 -4.37 -4.71
CA SER A 60 -23.17 -3.46 -4.02
C SER A 60 -23.08 -3.83 -2.56
N PHE A 61 -22.52 -5.00 -2.28
CA PHE A 61 -22.12 -5.45 -0.95
C PHE A 61 -20.95 -4.63 -0.38
N ARG A 62 -20.99 -3.29 -0.53
CA ARG A 62 -19.84 -2.37 -0.37
C ARG A 62 -19.60 -1.87 1.03
N TYR A 63 -20.47 -2.15 1.99
CA TYR A 63 -20.29 -1.66 3.36
C TYR A 63 -19.97 -2.80 4.29
N TRP A 64 -18.86 -3.46 4.04
CA TRP A 64 -18.47 -4.61 4.84
C TRP A 64 -17.58 -4.18 6.00
N ASP A 65 -18.24 -3.61 6.99
CA ASP A 65 -17.78 -3.77 8.35
C ASP A 65 -18.42 -5.04 8.92
N ILE A 66 -17.69 -5.81 9.72
CA ILE A 66 -18.29 -6.92 10.44
C ILE A 66 -19.49 -6.40 11.26
N ASP A 67 -19.45 -5.13 11.66
CA ASP A 67 -20.45 -4.43 12.43
C ASP A 67 -21.50 -3.66 11.63
N TYR A 68 -21.59 -3.86 10.31
CA TYR A 68 -22.49 -3.08 9.46
C TYR A 68 -23.90 -2.99 10.07
N ASN A 69 -24.28 -1.76 10.39
CA ASN A 69 -25.66 -1.41 10.69
C ASN A 69 -26.20 -0.77 9.42
N SER A 70 -27.25 -1.36 8.85
CA SER A 70 -27.98 -0.84 7.69
C SER A 70 -28.09 0.69 7.73
N LYS A 71 -27.56 1.39 6.72
CA LYS A 71 -27.95 2.81 6.49
C LYS A 71 -29.44 2.88 6.09
N PRO A 72 -30.11 4.04 6.26
CA PRO A 72 -31.48 4.15 6.81
C PRO A 72 -32.65 3.50 6.06
N ASN A 73 -32.45 2.93 4.88
CA ASN A 73 -33.53 2.64 3.95
C ASN A 73 -33.55 1.22 3.36
N VAL A 74 -32.76 0.27 3.87
CA VAL A 74 -32.75 -1.10 3.35
C VAL A 74 -32.64 -2.11 4.50
N VAL A 75 -33.73 -2.88 4.67
CA VAL A 75 -33.98 -3.99 5.61
C VAL A 75 -33.68 -3.68 7.09
N GLU A 76 -34.73 -3.53 7.89
CA GLU A 76 -34.58 -3.53 9.35
C GLU A 76 -33.93 -4.84 9.81
N GLU A 77 -32.71 -4.73 10.34
CA GLU A 77 -32.02 -5.86 10.93
C GLU A 77 -32.85 -6.44 12.09
N PRO A 78 -33.00 -7.78 12.19
CA PRO A 78 -33.76 -8.37 13.28
C PRO A 78 -33.22 -7.92 14.64
N LEU A 79 -34.10 -7.52 15.57
CA LEU A 79 -33.70 -7.10 16.94
C LEU A 79 -32.80 -8.14 17.63
N LYS A 80 -33.01 -9.42 17.34
CA LYS A 80 -32.18 -10.53 17.83
C LYS A 80 -30.73 -10.41 17.37
N ASP A 81 -30.51 -10.02 16.12
CA ASP A 81 -29.19 -9.88 15.50
C ASP A 81 -28.49 -8.65 16.06
N ILE A 82 -29.21 -7.52 16.18
CA ILE A 82 -28.71 -6.29 16.82
C ILE A 82 -28.20 -6.58 18.25
N GLU A 83 -29.01 -7.26 19.07
CA GLU A 83 -28.62 -7.56 20.45
C GLU A 83 -27.50 -8.62 20.50
N LEU A 84 -27.51 -9.63 19.63
CA LEU A 84 -26.43 -10.62 19.55
C LEU A 84 -25.10 -9.95 19.19
N LYS A 85 -25.06 -9.07 18.19
CA LYS A 85 -23.85 -8.30 17.81
C LYS A 85 -23.32 -7.48 18.98
N LYS A 86 -24.20 -6.74 19.66
CA LYS A 86 -23.84 -5.94 20.84
C LYS A 86 -23.24 -6.82 21.95
N LEU A 87 -23.82 -7.99 22.20
CA LEU A 87 -23.29 -8.94 23.17
C LEU A 87 -21.93 -9.51 22.74
N LEU A 88 -21.75 -9.87 21.47
CA LEU A 88 -20.48 -10.36 20.92
C LEU A 88 -19.37 -9.31 21.08
N LYS A 89 -19.65 -8.02 20.80
CA LYS A 89 -18.71 -6.90 21.05
C LYS A 89 -18.35 -6.73 22.52
N SER A 90 -19.28 -7.05 23.42
CA SER A 90 -19.04 -6.91 24.86
C SER A 90 -18.05 -7.94 25.42
N LYS A 91 -17.75 -8.99 24.64
CA LYS A 91 -16.86 -10.11 25.02
C LYS A 91 -17.27 -10.83 26.31
N ASN A 92 -18.54 -10.71 26.70
CA ASN A 92 -19.08 -11.38 27.87
C ASN A 92 -19.62 -12.75 27.46
N THR A 93 -18.73 -13.75 27.42
CA THR A 93 -19.05 -15.12 26.97
C THR A 93 -20.30 -15.68 27.65
N ASN A 94 -20.46 -15.52 28.96
CA ASN A 94 -21.64 -16.02 29.68
C ASN A 94 -22.95 -15.37 29.19
N LYS A 95 -22.96 -14.05 28.98
CA LYS A 95 -24.15 -13.36 28.45
C LYS A 95 -24.45 -13.75 27.01
N ILE A 96 -23.41 -13.90 26.18
CA ILE A 96 -23.56 -14.34 24.78
C ILE A 96 -24.20 -15.73 24.74
N LEU A 97 -23.62 -16.70 25.47
CA LEU A 97 -24.12 -18.08 25.47
C LEU A 97 -25.52 -18.21 26.08
N SER A 98 -25.82 -17.49 27.17
CA SER A 98 -27.18 -17.46 27.73
C SER A 98 -28.18 -16.86 26.75
N PHE A 99 -27.86 -15.73 26.11
CA PHE A 99 -28.74 -15.12 25.11
C PHE A 99 -28.97 -16.06 23.92
N MET A 100 -27.93 -16.71 23.42
CA MET A 100 -28.04 -17.68 22.33
C MET A 100 -28.95 -18.85 22.72
N LYS A 101 -28.79 -19.38 23.93
CA LYS A 101 -29.63 -20.46 24.45
C LYS A 101 -31.10 -20.03 24.62
N ASP A 102 -31.34 -18.89 25.28
CA ASP A 102 -32.68 -18.40 25.60
C ASP A 102 -33.48 -18.02 24.34
N ASN A 103 -32.79 -17.67 23.25
CA ASN A 103 -33.39 -17.30 21.96
C ASN A 103 -33.24 -18.39 20.88
N ASN A 104 -32.85 -19.62 21.26
CA ASN A 104 -32.68 -20.77 20.35
C ASN A 104 -31.80 -20.45 19.12
N ILE A 105 -30.66 -19.80 19.35
CA ILE A 105 -29.67 -19.42 18.36
C ILE A 105 -28.59 -20.51 18.31
N SER A 106 -28.35 -21.08 17.14
CA SER A 106 -27.26 -22.04 16.94
C SER A 106 -25.89 -21.37 17.00
N VAL A 107 -24.84 -22.14 17.28
CA VAL A 107 -23.45 -21.65 17.31
C VAL A 107 -22.95 -21.14 15.95
N ASP A 108 -23.47 -21.71 14.87
CA ASP A 108 -23.22 -21.29 13.48
C ASP A 108 -24.34 -20.40 12.92
N TYR A 109 -25.09 -19.72 13.79
CA TYR A 109 -26.09 -18.77 13.34
C TYR A 109 -25.47 -17.73 12.41
N ARG A 110 -26.10 -17.47 11.27
CA ARG A 110 -25.62 -16.50 10.28
C ARG A 110 -26.31 -15.18 10.51
N LEU A 111 -25.54 -14.20 10.99
CA LEU A 111 -25.89 -12.79 10.99
C LEU A 111 -25.87 -12.26 9.56
N HIS A 112 -26.21 -10.98 9.39
CA HIS A 112 -26.11 -10.30 8.11
C HIS A 112 -24.75 -10.51 7.43
N GLY A 113 -24.75 -10.67 6.10
CA GLY A 113 -23.55 -10.98 5.32
C GLY A 113 -23.04 -12.42 5.50
N GLY A 114 -23.79 -13.29 6.18
CA GLY A 114 -23.39 -14.67 6.44
C GLY A 114 -22.39 -14.82 7.59
N VAL A 115 -22.13 -13.75 8.35
CA VAL A 115 -21.13 -13.72 9.45
C VAL A 115 -21.59 -14.58 10.63
N THR A 116 -20.69 -15.39 11.19
CA THR A 116 -20.99 -16.25 12.36
C THR A 116 -20.53 -15.63 13.68
N PRO A 117 -21.08 -16.07 14.83
CA PRO A 117 -20.56 -15.71 16.16
C PRO A 117 -19.05 -15.94 16.31
N LEU A 118 -18.52 -17.01 15.70
CA LEU A 118 -17.10 -17.33 15.75
C LEU A 118 -16.25 -16.33 14.94
N MET A 119 -16.74 -15.82 13.81
CA MET A 119 -16.10 -14.74 13.06
C MET A 119 -16.06 -13.44 13.89
N TYR A 120 -17.15 -13.08 14.57
CA TYR A 120 -17.18 -11.94 15.49
C TYR A 120 -16.17 -12.06 16.63
N ALA A 121 -16.17 -13.20 17.31
CA ALA A 121 -15.20 -13.45 18.37
C ALA A 121 -13.76 -13.36 17.84
N SER A 122 -13.53 -13.84 16.61
CA SER A 122 -12.21 -13.81 15.98
C SER A 122 -11.75 -12.40 15.62
N PHE A 123 -12.64 -11.60 15.03
CA PHE A 123 -12.41 -10.20 14.73
C PHE A 123 -12.07 -9.39 15.98
N TRP A 124 -12.85 -9.57 17.04
CA TRP A 124 -12.63 -8.84 18.29
C TRP A 124 -11.48 -9.40 19.14
N GLY A 125 -10.84 -10.50 18.73
CA GLY A 125 -9.79 -11.15 19.51
C GLY A 125 -10.30 -11.72 20.84
N ASP A 126 -11.57 -12.14 20.91
CA ASP A 126 -12.20 -12.69 22.12
C ASP A 126 -11.88 -14.17 22.31
N GLU A 127 -10.75 -14.42 22.95
CA GLU A 127 -10.23 -15.77 23.21
C GLU A 127 -11.22 -16.70 23.90
N ASN A 128 -11.97 -16.20 24.89
CA ASN A 128 -12.83 -17.03 25.72
C ASN A 128 -14.07 -17.44 24.93
N THR A 129 -14.72 -16.48 24.28
CA THR A 129 -15.88 -16.78 23.43
C THR A 129 -15.47 -17.64 22.24
N THR A 130 -14.31 -17.42 21.61
CA THR A 130 -13.78 -18.30 20.56
C THR A 130 -13.68 -19.75 21.04
N LYS A 131 -13.06 -20.01 22.21
CA LYS A 131 -12.92 -21.37 22.75
C LYS A 131 -14.28 -22.02 23.02
N GLU A 132 -15.19 -21.31 23.67
CA GLU A 132 -16.50 -21.87 24.01
C GLU A 132 -17.35 -22.14 22.77
N LEU A 133 -17.34 -21.26 21.77
CA LEU A 133 -18.06 -21.50 20.51
C LEU A 133 -17.52 -22.74 19.79
N ILE A 134 -16.20 -22.92 19.73
CA ILE A 134 -15.57 -24.11 19.15
C ILE A 134 -15.94 -25.37 19.95
N ASN A 135 -15.89 -25.32 21.30
CA ASN A 135 -16.29 -26.43 22.16
C ASN A 135 -17.74 -26.85 21.95
N LEU A 136 -18.62 -25.90 21.63
CA LEU A 136 -20.01 -26.13 21.30
C LEU A 136 -20.24 -26.56 19.84
N GLY A 137 -19.17 -26.73 19.05
CA GLY A 137 -19.21 -27.27 17.70
C GLY A 137 -19.33 -26.24 16.58
N ALA A 138 -18.99 -24.96 16.82
CA ALA A 138 -18.95 -23.96 15.77
C ALA A 138 -17.98 -24.37 14.65
N ASP A 139 -18.40 -24.19 13.40
CA ASP A 139 -17.61 -24.50 12.22
C ASP A 139 -16.49 -23.46 12.04
N ILE A 140 -15.25 -23.87 12.35
CA ILE A 140 -14.05 -23.04 12.18
C ILE A 140 -13.75 -22.67 10.72
N ARG A 141 -14.39 -23.34 9.75
CA ARG A 141 -14.24 -23.12 8.31
C ARG A 141 -15.45 -22.45 7.67
N ALA A 142 -16.45 -22.06 8.47
CA ALA A 142 -17.58 -21.29 7.96
C ALA A 142 -17.06 -20.07 7.20
N LYS A 143 -17.68 -19.78 6.06
CA LYS A 143 -17.38 -18.60 5.24
C LYS A 143 -18.59 -17.68 5.18
N ASP A 144 -18.35 -16.38 5.27
CA ASP A 144 -19.33 -15.34 4.96
C ASP A 144 -19.51 -15.18 3.44
N GLU A 145 -20.31 -14.21 3.04
CA GLU A 145 -20.60 -13.91 1.63
C GLU A 145 -19.37 -13.42 0.84
N GLN A 146 -18.32 -12.97 1.54
CA GLN A 146 -17.05 -12.49 1.00
C GLN A 146 -16.01 -13.61 0.95
N GLY A 147 -16.36 -14.80 1.43
CA GLY A 147 -15.49 -15.96 1.48
C GLY A 147 -14.48 -15.91 2.63
N LEU A 148 -14.59 -14.96 3.55
CA LEU A 148 -13.73 -14.86 4.73
C LEU A 148 -14.24 -15.80 5.82
N ASN A 149 -13.30 -16.43 6.52
CA ASN A 149 -13.57 -17.39 7.60
C ASN A 149 -13.10 -16.81 8.94
N PRO A 150 -13.40 -17.44 10.09
CA PRO A 150 -12.92 -16.96 11.39
C PRO A 150 -11.41 -16.70 11.44
N PHE A 151 -10.61 -17.52 10.75
CA PHE A 151 -9.16 -17.38 10.71
C PHE A 151 -8.73 -16.11 9.95
N ALA A 152 -9.37 -15.81 8.82
CA ALA A 152 -9.14 -14.60 8.04
C ALA A 152 -9.37 -13.33 8.89
N TYR A 153 -10.47 -13.28 9.65
CA TYR A 153 -10.73 -12.18 10.58
C TYR A 153 -9.68 -12.07 11.70
N ALA A 154 -9.28 -13.21 12.28
CA ALA A 154 -8.26 -13.22 13.32
C ALA A 154 -6.89 -12.72 12.79
N LEU A 155 -6.54 -13.06 11.55
CA LEU A 155 -5.33 -12.58 10.88
C LEU A 155 -5.38 -11.08 10.59
N SER A 156 -6.49 -10.59 10.02
CA SER A 156 -6.69 -9.17 9.75
C SER A 156 -6.52 -8.31 11.00
N MET A 157 -6.99 -8.79 12.14
CA MET A 157 -6.98 -8.05 13.41
C MET A 157 -5.72 -8.29 14.24
N ASN A 158 -4.74 -9.03 13.70
CA ASN A 158 -3.53 -9.46 14.41
C ASN A 158 -3.84 -10.13 15.78
N SER A 159 -4.94 -10.89 15.84
CA SER A 159 -5.46 -11.54 17.04
C SER A 159 -4.68 -12.83 17.35
N ILE A 160 -3.40 -12.68 17.74
CA ILE A 160 -2.42 -13.77 17.93
C ILE A 160 -2.99 -14.98 18.69
N LYS A 161 -3.72 -14.73 19.78
CA LYS A 161 -4.21 -15.81 20.64
C LYS A 161 -5.39 -16.56 20.03
N VAL A 162 -6.28 -15.87 19.33
CA VAL A 162 -7.36 -16.49 18.54
C VAL A 162 -6.76 -17.31 17.40
N VAL A 163 -5.77 -16.77 16.68
CA VAL A 163 -5.03 -17.51 15.63
C VAL A 163 -4.47 -18.81 16.19
N LYS A 164 -3.81 -18.79 17.35
CA LYS A 164 -3.32 -20.02 18.01
C LYS A 164 -4.44 -21.01 18.35
N ILE A 165 -5.58 -20.53 18.87
CA ILE A 165 -6.72 -21.39 19.20
C ILE A 165 -7.23 -22.08 17.92
N LEU A 166 -7.41 -21.32 16.83
CA LEU A 166 -7.91 -21.85 15.57
C LEU A 166 -6.93 -22.86 14.94
N LEU A 167 -5.61 -22.54 14.90
CA LEU A 167 -4.57 -23.47 14.41
C LEU A 167 -4.56 -24.78 15.22
N ASN A 168 -4.70 -24.71 16.54
CA ASN A 168 -4.76 -25.89 17.40
C ASN A 168 -6.02 -26.75 17.15
N ASN A 169 -7.06 -26.19 16.54
CA ASN A 169 -8.26 -26.91 16.11
C ASN A 169 -8.19 -27.34 14.63
N GLY A 170 -7.01 -27.26 14.01
CA GLY A 170 -6.71 -27.87 12.72
C GLY A 170 -7.07 -27.04 11.50
N ILE A 171 -7.34 -25.74 11.64
CA ILE A 171 -7.30 -24.83 10.48
C ILE A 171 -5.84 -24.57 10.09
N LYS A 172 -5.59 -24.27 8.82
CA LYS A 172 -4.27 -23.90 8.31
C LYS A 172 -4.25 -22.52 7.66
N PHE A 173 -3.06 -21.94 7.51
CA PHE A 173 -2.87 -20.66 6.83
C PHE A 173 -3.31 -20.68 5.36
N GLU A 174 -3.17 -21.81 4.67
CA GLU A 174 -3.64 -21.97 3.28
C GLU A 174 -5.17 -21.80 3.13
N GLU A 175 -5.92 -21.95 4.21
CA GLU A 175 -7.38 -21.83 4.22
C GLU A 175 -7.86 -20.36 4.32
N ALA A 176 -6.96 -19.41 4.56
CA ALA A 176 -7.21 -17.97 4.49
C ALA A 176 -6.27 -17.33 3.44
N LYS A 177 -6.61 -17.47 2.15
CA LYS A 177 -5.79 -16.89 1.08
C LYS A 177 -5.86 -15.37 1.04
N VAL A 178 -7.05 -14.81 1.28
CA VAL A 178 -7.34 -13.38 1.23
C VAL A 178 -7.95 -12.92 2.54
N ILE A 179 -7.68 -11.66 2.89
CA ILE A 179 -8.27 -10.94 4.03
C ILE A 179 -8.64 -9.53 3.60
N GLN A 180 -9.03 -8.68 4.56
CA GLN A 180 -9.27 -7.26 4.34
C GLN A 180 -8.51 -6.37 5.34
N TYR A 181 -8.34 -5.10 4.98
CA TYR A 181 -7.74 -4.08 5.85
C TYR A 181 -8.68 -3.65 6.97
N TYR A 182 -8.40 -4.11 8.18
CA TYR A 182 -9.15 -3.68 9.37
C TYR A 182 -8.32 -2.93 10.39
N LEU A 183 -6.99 -3.09 10.40
CA LEU A 183 -6.13 -2.28 11.24
C LEU A 183 -6.00 -0.86 10.67
N THR A 184 -6.40 0.10 11.48
CA THR A 184 -6.43 1.53 11.18
C THR A 184 -5.09 2.22 11.45
N ASN A 185 -4.32 1.68 12.40
CA ASN A 185 -3.04 2.24 12.82
C ASN A 185 -1.89 1.29 12.47
N LEU A 186 -1.58 1.21 11.16
CA LEU A 186 -0.39 0.51 10.68
C LEU A 186 0.76 1.52 10.58
N PRO A 187 1.86 1.32 11.32
CA PRO A 187 3.00 2.21 11.26
C PRO A 187 3.63 2.07 9.86
N ASN A 188 3.39 3.06 9.02
CA ASN A 188 3.91 3.18 7.67
C ASN A 188 4.27 4.64 7.45
N TYR A 189 5.39 4.92 6.80
CA TYR A 189 5.91 6.28 6.64
C TYR A 189 4.96 7.22 5.86
N TYR A 190 4.06 6.70 5.02
CA TYR A 190 2.99 7.49 4.39
C TYR A 190 1.93 7.99 5.38
N ASN A 191 1.80 7.32 6.53
CA ASN A 191 0.80 7.61 7.54
C ASN A 191 1.34 8.49 8.68
N MET A 192 2.56 9.02 8.58
CA MET A 192 3.07 9.95 9.59
C MET A 192 2.17 11.18 9.71
N GLU A 193 1.64 11.42 10.90
CA GLU A 193 0.78 12.56 11.20
C GLU A 193 1.59 13.72 11.76
N LYS A 194 2.35 13.46 12.84
CA LYS A 194 3.05 14.48 13.62
C LYS A 194 4.40 13.98 14.10
N LEU A 195 5.28 14.93 14.36
CA LEU A 195 6.58 14.70 14.97
C LEU A 195 6.62 15.37 16.35
N ILE A 196 7.14 14.66 17.34
CA ILE A 196 7.48 15.20 18.64
C ILE A 196 9.00 15.23 18.72
N VAL A 197 9.57 16.41 18.89
CA VAL A 197 11.02 16.64 18.91
C VAL A 197 11.45 16.95 20.35
N ASP A 198 12.43 16.18 20.83
CA ASP A 198 13.07 16.36 22.13
C ASP A 198 14.60 16.40 21.94
N GLY A 199 15.13 17.61 21.73
CA GLY A 199 16.51 17.80 21.29
C GLY A 199 16.72 17.16 19.91
N ASP A 200 17.54 16.11 19.87
CA ASP A 200 17.87 15.34 18.67
C ASP A 200 16.92 14.15 18.44
N ASN A 201 16.07 13.83 19.42
CA ASN A 201 15.16 12.69 19.32
C ASN A 201 13.87 13.10 18.60
N VAL A 202 13.53 12.39 17.52
CA VAL A 202 12.28 12.57 16.79
C VAL A 202 11.38 11.36 17.02
N ASN A 203 10.28 11.57 17.75
CA ASN A 203 9.23 10.58 17.90
C ASN A 203 8.12 10.81 16.87
N ILE A 204 7.74 9.74 16.17
CA ILE A 204 6.79 9.78 15.05
C ILE A 204 5.42 9.33 15.55
N ILE A 205 4.42 10.19 15.38
CA ILE A 205 3.02 9.87 15.61
C ILE A 205 2.38 9.57 14.25
N TYR A 206 1.87 8.35 14.10
CA TYR A 206 1.13 7.92 12.92
C TYR A 206 -0.35 8.26 13.05
N LYS A 207 -1.00 8.48 11.91
CA LYS A 207 -2.45 8.67 11.85
C LYS A 207 -3.13 7.40 12.31
N ASP A 208 -4.14 7.55 13.15
CA ASP A 208 -5.19 6.54 13.24
C ASP A 208 -6.04 6.69 11.98
N ILE A 209 -5.80 5.84 10.98
CA ILE A 209 -6.62 5.84 9.77
C ILE A 209 -7.92 5.17 10.15
N GLU A 210 -8.84 5.88 10.79
CA GLU A 210 -10.23 5.44 10.81
C GLU A 210 -10.64 5.22 9.35
N PHE A 211 -10.63 3.96 8.90
CA PHE A 211 -11.24 3.62 7.64
C PHE A 211 -12.68 4.02 7.85
N ASN A 212 -13.07 5.13 7.23
CA ASN A 212 -14.45 5.55 7.21
C ASN A 212 -15.21 4.33 6.71
N HIS A 213 -15.96 3.66 7.60
CA HIS A 213 -16.59 2.34 7.40
C HIS A 213 -17.70 2.38 6.32
N ASN A 214 -17.68 3.43 5.51
CA ASN A 214 -18.55 3.83 4.44
C ASN A 214 -17.98 3.47 3.05
N HIS A 215 -16.90 2.68 2.94
CA HIS A 215 -16.37 2.22 1.65
C HIS A 215 -16.01 0.73 1.67
N SER A 216 -16.06 0.12 0.48
CA SER A 216 -15.66 -1.27 0.26
C SER A 216 -14.19 -1.46 0.65
N LYS A 217 -13.90 -2.49 1.44
CA LYS A 217 -12.53 -2.86 1.76
C LYS A 217 -12.02 -3.81 0.69
N PRO A 218 -10.94 -3.47 -0.04
CA PRO A 218 -10.39 -4.38 -1.03
C PRO A 218 -9.89 -5.65 -0.35
N ALA A 219 -10.07 -6.78 -1.02
CA ALA A 219 -9.41 -8.01 -0.63
C ALA A 219 -7.90 -7.82 -0.79
N VAL A 220 -7.13 -8.41 0.12
CA VAL A 220 -5.68 -8.44 0.03
C VAL A 220 -5.13 -9.81 0.27
N TYR A 221 -4.02 -10.09 -0.39
CA TYR A 221 -3.27 -11.30 -0.18
C TYR A 221 -2.76 -11.35 1.26
N VAL A 222 -3.06 -12.44 1.98
CA VAL A 222 -2.77 -12.55 3.42
C VAL A 222 -1.31 -12.30 3.73
N PHE A 223 -0.38 -12.93 3.01
CA PHE A 223 1.02 -12.84 3.40
C PHE A 223 1.62 -11.46 3.10
N ASP A 224 1.18 -10.80 2.03
CA ASP A 224 1.52 -9.40 1.75
C ASP A 224 1.02 -8.48 2.88
N TYR A 225 -0.21 -8.69 3.34
CA TYR A 225 -0.73 -7.98 4.51
C TYR A 225 0.09 -8.23 5.78
N LEU A 226 0.51 -9.48 6.05
CA LEU A 226 1.35 -9.77 7.22
C LEU A 226 2.69 -9.05 7.17
N VAL A 227 3.29 -8.92 5.97
CA VAL A 227 4.51 -8.14 5.76
C VAL A 227 4.24 -6.65 5.92
N TYR A 228 3.25 -6.10 5.21
CA TYR A 228 2.90 -4.68 5.23
C TYR A 228 2.49 -4.19 6.64
N SER A 229 1.78 -5.01 7.40
CA SER A 229 1.40 -4.71 8.79
C SER A 229 2.51 -4.99 9.80
N ASN A 230 3.68 -5.45 9.35
CA ASN A 230 4.79 -5.92 10.19
C ASN A 230 4.37 -6.93 11.27
N SER A 231 3.46 -7.84 10.94
CA SER A 231 2.92 -8.86 11.84
C SER A 231 3.87 -10.06 11.95
N TYR A 232 5.08 -9.82 12.47
CA TYR A 232 6.17 -10.79 12.55
C TYR A 232 5.75 -12.13 13.18
N GLU A 233 5.03 -12.09 14.31
CA GLU A 233 4.61 -13.32 15.00
C GLU A 233 3.61 -14.15 14.16
N LEU A 234 2.73 -13.51 13.40
CA LEU A 234 1.82 -14.22 12.48
C LEU A 234 2.55 -14.79 11.28
N ALA A 235 3.47 -14.03 10.67
CA ALA A 235 4.29 -14.53 9.57
C ALA A 235 5.14 -15.74 10.01
N LYS A 236 5.69 -15.69 11.22
CA LYS A 236 6.43 -16.81 11.83
C LYS A 236 5.53 -18.02 12.08
N MET A 237 4.29 -17.81 12.52
CA MET A 237 3.31 -18.89 12.65
C MET A 237 2.96 -19.50 11.30
N ALA A 238 2.83 -18.70 10.25
CA ALA A 238 2.57 -19.18 8.89
C ALA A 238 3.67 -20.14 8.41
N PHE A 239 4.94 -19.74 8.54
CA PHE A 239 6.06 -20.62 8.16
C PHE A 239 6.11 -21.91 9.00
N ARG A 240 5.79 -21.83 10.30
CA ARG A 240 5.71 -23.02 11.19
C ARG A 240 4.56 -23.97 10.81
N ASP A 241 3.46 -23.43 10.32
CA ASP A 241 2.33 -24.20 9.77
C ASP A 241 2.68 -24.87 8.42
N GLY A 242 3.84 -24.54 7.84
CA GLY A 242 4.29 -25.04 6.54
C GLY A 242 3.78 -24.20 5.36
N TYR A 243 3.22 -23.01 5.64
CA TYR A 243 2.77 -22.09 4.61
C TYR A 243 3.96 -21.61 3.75
N LYS A 244 3.78 -21.66 2.44
CA LYS A 244 4.74 -21.14 1.46
C LYS A 244 4.10 -19.95 0.77
N PRO A 245 4.57 -18.71 1.05
CA PRO A 245 3.98 -17.55 0.43
C PRO A 245 4.27 -17.51 -1.07
N TYR A 246 3.27 -17.09 -1.84
CA TYR A 246 3.47 -16.61 -3.20
C TYR A 246 4.45 -15.44 -3.20
N THR A 247 5.31 -15.44 -4.22
CA THR A 247 6.38 -14.46 -4.36
C THR A 247 5.85 -13.10 -4.80
N TYR A 248 4.94 -13.11 -5.77
CA TYR A 248 4.41 -11.92 -6.41
C TYR A 248 2.92 -11.79 -6.15
N ASN A 249 2.47 -10.56 -5.98
CA ASN A 249 1.06 -10.25 -5.90
C ASN A 249 0.71 -8.92 -6.58
N ARG A 250 -0.53 -8.81 -7.04
CA ARG A 250 -1.11 -7.54 -7.48
C ARG A 250 -2.61 -7.52 -7.25
N ILE A 251 -3.17 -6.32 -7.25
CA ILE A 251 -4.61 -6.09 -7.40
C ILE A 251 -4.84 -5.68 -8.86
N ASN A 252 -5.68 -6.41 -9.58
CA ASN A 252 -5.99 -6.10 -10.97
C ASN A 252 -7.04 -4.97 -11.08
N GLU A 253 -7.37 -4.58 -12.31
CA GLU A 253 -8.36 -3.52 -12.60
C GLU A 253 -9.79 -3.81 -12.09
N TYR A 254 -10.07 -5.05 -11.67
CA TYR A 254 -11.35 -5.49 -11.11
C TYR A 254 -11.32 -5.66 -9.59
N ASP A 255 -10.32 -5.09 -8.90
CA ASP A 255 -10.10 -5.22 -7.46
C ASP A 255 -9.89 -6.69 -7.00
N GLN A 256 -9.44 -7.56 -7.90
CA GLN A 256 -9.17 -8.97 -7.57
C GLN A 256 -7.69 -9.17 -7.23
N VAL A 257 -7.47 -9.98 -6.19
CA VAL A 257 -6.14 -10.35 -5.73
C VAL A 257 -5.58 -11.48 -6.61
N GLU A 258 -4.50 -11.18 -7.32
CA GLU A 258 -3.72 -12.14 -8.11
C GLU A 258 -2.40 -12.42 -7.40
N VAL A 259 -2.02 -13.70 -7.32
CA VAL A 259 -0.81 -14.15 -6.63
C VAL A 259 -0.11 -15.24 -7.43
N GLY A 260 1.22 -15.25 -7.38
CA GLY A 260 2.05 -16.12 -8.20
C GLY A 260 3.46 -16.34 -7.69
N ASN A 261 4.11 -17.39 -8.17
CA ASN A 261 5.54 -17.64 -7.95
C ASN A 261 6.40 -17.16 -9.11
N SER A 262 5.77 -16.87 -10.25
CA SER A 262 6.36 -16.21 -11.42
C SER A 262 5.62 -14.91 -11.70
N ILE A 263 6.32 -13.91 -12.24
CA ILE A 263 5.67 -12.66 -12.66
C ILE A 263 4.59 -12.92 -13.73
N ASN A 264 4.76 -13.96 -14.55
CA ASN A 264 3.80 -14.37 -15.59
C ASN A 264 2.55 -15.06 -15.03
N ASP A 265 2.53 -15.42 -13.73
CA ASP A 265 1.34 -15.96 -13.08
C ASP A 265 0.34 -14.83 -12.76
N ILE A 266 0.85 -13.60 -12.61
CA ILE A 266 0.05 -12.43 -12.27
C ILE A 266 0.02 -11.39 -13.39
N PHE A 267 0.93 -11.40 -14.36
CA PHE A 267 0.88 -10.49 -15.51
C PHE A 267 0.72 -11.26 -16.81
N THR A 268 -0.17 -10.78 -17.68
CA THR A 268 -0.21 -11.25 -19.08
C THR A 268 0.99 -10.72 -19.85
N LYS A 269 1.24 -11.31 -21.03
CA LYS A 269 2.27 -10.78 -21.94
C LYS A 269 1.95 -9.35 -22.37
N GLU A 270 0.68 -9.05 -22.63
CA GLU A 270 0.22 -7.71 -23.00
C GLU A 270 0.46 -6.72 -21.87
N ASP A 271 0.14 -7.09 -20.62
CA ASP A 271 0.41 -6.23 -19.46
C ASP A 271 1.90 -5.90 -19.34
N ILE A 272 2.78 -6.89 -19.54
CA ILE A 272 4.24 -6.70 -19.50
C ILE A 272 4.67 -5.78 -20.65
N ASP A 273 4.21 -6.06 -21.87
CA ASP A 273 4.57 -5.25 -23.05
C ASP A 273 4.14 -3.78 -22.86
N ASP A 274 2.95 -3.54 -22.30
CA ASP A 274 2.46 -2.19 -21.96
C ASP A 274 3.31 -1.50 -20.89
N HIS A 275 3.65 -2.22 -19.81
CA HIS A 275 4.58 -1.70 -18.80
C HIS A 275 5.94 -1.32 -19.42
N MET A 276 6.44 -2.14 -20.34
CA MET A 276 7.73 -1.91 -21.00
C MET A 276 7.66 -0.75 -21.99
N ILE A 277 6.54 -0.54 -22.68
CA ILE A 277 6.30 0.63 -23.53
C ILE A 277 6.32 1.90 -22.68
N LEU A 278 5.60 1.92 -21.55
CA LEU A 278 5.58 3.06 -20.64
C LEU A 278 6.96 3.34 -20.04
N ALA A 279 7.68 2.30 -19.61
CA ALA A 279 9.04 2.42 -19.11
C ALA A 279 10.01 2.94 -20.18
N LYS A 280 9.84 2.52 -21.44
CA LYS A 280 10.64 3.03 -22.57
C LYS A 280 10.33 4.48 -22.89
N GLN A 281 9.07 4.90 -22.79
CA GLN A 281 8.68 6.29 -23.00
C GLN A 281 9.28 7.22 -21.95
N SER A 282 9.34 6.78 -20.70
CA SER A 282 9.92 7.56 -19.60
C SER A 282 11.45 7.57 -19.62
N LYS A 283 12.10 6.43 -19.92
CA LYS A 283 13.57 6.28 -19.90
C LYS A 283 14.25 6.51 -21.25
N ARG A 284 13.48 6.78 -22.32
CA ARG A 284 13.91 7.03 -23.72
C ARG A 284 15.20 6.28 -24.12
N ASP A 285 16.29 7.00 -24.32
CA ASP A 285 17.57 6.51 -24.83
C ASP A 285 18.32 5.61 -23.82
N MET A 286 17.85 5.55 -22.58
CA MET A 286 18.43 4.78 -21.47
C MET A 286 17.56 3.57 -21.07
N PHE A 287 16.55 3.22 -21.87
CA PHE A 287 15.70 2.09 -21.59
C PHE A 287 16.48 0.76 -21.67
N ASP A 288 16.55 0.07 -20.54
CA ASP A 288 17.00 -1.31 -20.44
C ASP A 288 15.81 -2.20 -20.09
N TYR A 289 15.51 -3.15 -20.99
CA TYR A 289 14.38 -4.06 -20.83
C TYR A 289 14.58 -5.01 -19.63
N ASN A 290 15.77 -5.60 -19.48
CA ASN A 290 16.02 -6.57 -18.42
C ASN A 290 15.95 -5.91 -17.05
N LEU A 291 16.57 -4.74 -16.93
CA LEU A 291 16.52 -3.95 -15.70
C LEU A 291 15.09 -3.50 -15.37
N SER A 292 14.30 -3.09 -16.38
CA SER A 292 12.90 -2.72 -16.19
C SER A 292 12.04 -3.93 -15.78
N MET A 293 12.33 -5.12 -16.29
CA MET A 293 11.69 -6.35 -15.85
C MET A 293 12.08 -6.75 -14.42
N ASP A 294 13.33 -6.54 -14.01
CA ASP A 294 13.76 -6.77 -12.64
C ASP A 294 13.11 -5.78 -11.65
N GLU A 295 12.96 -4.52 -12.05
CA GLU A 295 12.22 -3.50 -11.31
C GLU A 295 10.74 -3.90 -11.15
N LEU A 296 10.08 -4.33 -12.23
CA LEU A 296 8.70 -4.81 -12.20
C LEU A 296 8.54 -5.98 -11.21
N LYS A 297 9.40 -7.00 -11.30
CA LYS A 297 9.38 -8.14 -10.37
C LYS A 297 9.54 -7.69 -8.92
N TYR A 298 10.54 -6.86 -8.65
CA TYR A 298 10.82 -6.42 -7.28
C TYR A 298 9.65 -5.61 -6.70
N ASN A 299 9.04 -4.71 -7.48
CA ASN A 299 7.91 -3.89 -7.04
C ASN A 299 6.66 -4.69 -6.66
N HIS A 300 6.48 -5.88 -7.23
CA HIS A 300 5.37 -6.78 -6.90
C HIS A 300 5.73 -7.88 -5.89
N SER A 301 6.96 -7.84 -5.35
CA SER A 301 7.44 -8.83 -4.39
C SER A 301 7.08 -8.48 -2.95
N LEU A 302 7.17 -9.49 -2.07
CA LEU A 302 7.05 -9.31 -0.62
C LEU A 302 8.17 -8.47 0.02
N TYR A 303 9.24 -8.13 -0.71
CA TYR A 303 10.30 -7.28 -0.18
C TYR A 303 9.98 -5.79 -0.30
N LYS A 304 9.15 -5.41 -1.29
CA LYS A 304 8.84 -4.01 -1.57
C LYS A 304 8.19 -3.27 -0.40
N PRO A 305 7.19 -3.85 0.32
CA PRO A 305 6.57 -3.16 1.45
C PRO A 305 7.54 -2.82 2.59
N LEU A 306 8.65 -3.54 2.72
CA LEU A 306 9.65 -3.32 3.78
C LEU A 306 10.35 -1.95 3.66
N GLU A 307 10.30 -1.31 2.49
CA GLU A 307 10.88 0.02 2.28
C GLU A 307 10.08 1.12 3.01
N ASP A 308 8.82 0.88 3.36
CA ASP A 308 7.91 1.92 3.87
C ASP A 308 7.46 1.70 5.33
N ILE A 309 7.90 0.62 5.97
CA ILE A 309 7.50 0.25 7.34
C ILE A 309 8.69 0.35 8.32
N PRO A 310 8.49 0.86 9.55
CA PRO A 310 9.53 0.87 10.57
C PRO A 310 9.73 -0.52 11.19
N ASN A 311 10.92 -0.75 11.77
CA ASN A 311 11.30 -2.00 12.41
C ASN A 311 11.11 -3.22 11.50
N PHE A 312 11.41 -3.09 10.22
CA PHE A 312 11.16 -4.10 9.19
C PHE A 312 12.17 -5.26 9.25
N GLU A 313 13.30 -5.10 9.94
CA GLU A 313 14.43 -6.03 9.91
C GLU A 313 14.06 -7.46 10.35
N PRO A 314 13.26 -7.69 11.42
CA PRO A 314 12.86 -9.05 11.79
C PRO A 314 12.02 -9.73 10.71
N MET A 315 11.17 -8.98 10.00
CA MET A 315 10.39 -9.51 8.88
C MET A 315 11.30 -9.82 7.70
N LEU A 316 12.23 -8.93 7.36
CA LEU A 316 13.22 -9.16 6.31
C LEU A 316 14.04 -10.42 6.57
N ASP A 317 14.57 -10.56 7.78
CA ASP A 317 15.35 -11.72 8.20
C ASP A 317 14.52 -13.01 8.07
N LEU A 318 13.25 -12.98 8.49
CA LEU A 318 12.34 -14.10 8.36
C LEU A 318 12.10 -14.53 6.91
N LEU A 319 11.90 -13.59 5.98
CA LEU A 319 11.74 -13.89 4.55
C LEU A 319 12.99 -14.53 3.96
N LEU A 320 14.18 -14.00 4.32
CA LEU A 320 15.46 -14.50 3.82
C LEU A 320 15.79 -15.89 4.38
N GLU A 321 15.54 -16.13 5.67
CA GLU A 321 15.73 -17.43 6.32
C GLU A 321 14.90 -18.55 5.65
N HIS A 322 13.72 -18.21 5.14
CA HIS A 322 12.83 -19.13 4.45
C HIS A 322 12.99 -19.13 2.92
N ASN A 323 14.03 -18.46 2.40
CA ASN A 323 14.34 -18.37 0.96
C ASN A 323 13.15 -17.89 0.11
N VAL A 324 12.39 -16.90 0.59
CA VAL A 324 11.31 -16.30 -0.20
C VAL A 324 11.91 -15.59 -1.41
N SER A 325 11.47 -15.96 -2.61
CA SER A 325 11.93 -15.37 -3.88
C SER A 325 11.47 -13.92 -4.04
N GLY A 326 11.92 -13.23 -5.09
CA GLY A 326 11.52 -11.85 -5.39
C GLY A 326 12.46 -10.77 -4.83
N GLN A 327 13.63 -11.16 -4.33
CA GLN A 327 14.69 -10.22 -3.97
C GLN A 327 15.13 -9.38 -5.19
N SER A 328 15.62 -8.18 -4.92
CA SER A 328 16.22 -7.32 -5.96
C SER A 328 17.41 -8.01 -6.62
N SER A 329 17.56 -7.86 -7.94
CA SER A 329 18.69 -8.43 -8.67
C SER A 329 19.99 -7.67 -8.37
N GLU A 330 21.14 -8.34 -8.55
CA GLU A 330 22.45 -7.71 -8.37
C GLU A 330 22.65 -6.52 -9.31
N GLU A 331 22.15 -6.65 -10.55
CA GLU A 331 22.21 -5.59 -11.56
C GLU A 331 21.35 -4.38 -11.18
N LEU A 332 20.13 -4.62 -10.67
CA LEU A 332 19.27 -3.55 -10.17
C LEU A 332 19.89 -2.86 -8.96
N MET A 333 20.40 -3.61 -7.98
CA MET A 333 21.08 -3.03 -6.81
C MET A 333 22.31 -2.22 -7.22
N LYS A 334 23.10 -2.69 -8.20
CA LYS A 334 24.24 -1.95 -8.72
C LYS A 334 23.80 -0.64 -9.36
N LYS A 335 22.78 -0.66 -10.21
CA LYS A 335 22.26 0.55 -10.86
C LYS A 335 21.72 1.56 -9.83
N GLU A 336 20.99 1.08 -8.83
CA GLU A 336 20.48 1.90 -7.74
C GLU A 336 21.61 2.52 -6.93
N TYR A 337 22.70 1.78 -6.68
CA TYR A 337 23.87 2.29 -6.00
C TYR A 337 24.56 3.39 -6.81
N GLU A 338 24.75 3.17 -8.11
CA GLU A 338 25.31 4.18 -9.01
C GLU A 338 24.46 5.45 -9.05
N ASN A 339 23.13 5.34 -8.95
CA ASN A 339 22.25 6.50 -8.88
C ASN A 339 22.38 7.22 -7.53
N CYS A 340 22.39 6.43 -6.45
CA CYS A 340 22.59 6.89 -5.08
C CYS A 340 23.91 7.68 -4.91
N TYR A 341 25.03 7.17 -5.45
CA TYR A 341 26.32 7.87 -5.46
C TYR A 341 26.27 9.20 -6.23
N LYS A 342 25.53 9.26 -7.35
CA LYS A 342 25.37 10.52 -8.09
C LYS A 342 24.63 11.56 -7.29
N ILE A 343 23.51 11.17 -6.69
CA ILE A 343 22.71 12.07 -5.86
C ILE A 343 23.55 12.54 -4.66
N TYR A 344 24.36 11.66 -4.07
CA TYR A 344 25.32 12.04 -3.03
C TYR A 344 26.24 13.18 -3.49
N ILE A 345 26.94 13.00 -4.62
CA ILE A 345 27.87 14.02 -5.15
C ILE A 345 27.13 15.31 -5.49
N LEU A 346 26.00 15.24 -6.19
CA LEU A 346 25.20 16.42 -6.55
C LEU A 346 24.72 17.18 -5.30
N SER A 347 24.31 16.47 -4.25
CA SER A 347 23.88 17.07 -2.99
C SER A 347 25.01 17.84 -2.29
N ILE A 348 26.25 17.41 -2.45
CA ILE A 348 27.45 18.09 -1.94
C ILE A 348 27.75 19.31 -2.82
N ILE A 349 27.84 19.13 -4.14
CA ILE A 349 28.16 20.21 -5.09
C ILE A 349 27.16 21.37 -4.97
N GLY A 350 25.86 21.09 -4.81
CA GLY A 350 24.85 22.13 -4.62
C GLY A 350 24.96 22.89 -3.28
N ALA A 351 25.66 22.34 -2.29
CA ALA A 351 25.81 22.91 -0.96
C ALA A 351 27.20 23.46 -0.65
N ILE A 352 28.22 23.16 -1.48
CA ILE A 352 29.57 23.68 -1.31
C ILE A 352 29.60 25.21 -1.45
N ASP A 353 30.45 25.83 -0.65
CA ASP A 353 30.93 27.21 -0.79
C ASP A 353 32.41 27.28 -0.39
N ILE A 354 33.07 28.38 -0.76
CA ILE A 354 34.51 28.59 -0.56
C ILE A 354 34.70 29.91 0.19
N ASP A 355 35.42 29.88 1.32
CA ASP A 355 35.71 31.09 2.09
C ASP A 355 36.83 31.93 1.43
N ASP A 356 37.07 33.14 1.97
CA ASP A 356 38.11 34.05 1.47
C ASP A 356 39.53 33.47 1.55
N ASN A 357 39.75 32.43 2.36
CA ASN A 357 41.02 31.74 2.51
C ASN A 357 41.16 30.53 1.57
N GLY A 358 40.14 30.24 0.76
CA GLY A 358 40.10 29.09 -0.15
C GLY A 358 39.70 27.77 0.51
N ASN A 359 39.16 27.79 1.73
CA ASN A 359 38.65 26.60 2.40
C ASN A 359 37.24 26.27 1.91
N TYR A 360 37.00 24.99 1.64
CA TYR A 360 35.71 24.47 1.20
C TYR A 360 34.87 24.09 2.42
N PHE A 361 33.60 24.47 2.41
CA PHE A 361 32.64 24.10 3.44
C PHE A 361 31.23 23.88 2.86
N LEU A 362 30.35 23.26 3.64
CA LEU A 362 28.94 23.06 3.28
C LEU A 362 28.09 24.17 3.90
N LYS A 363 27.29 24.86 3.10
CA LYS A 363 26.38 25.94 3.55
C LYS A 363 25.25 25.44 4.46
N TYR A 364 24.86 24.19 4.30
CA TYR A 364 23.77 23.56 5.05
C TYR A 364 23.92 22.04 5.07
N ASN A 365 23.39 21.43 6.12
CA ASN A 365 23.23 19.99 6.27
C ASN A 365 21.88 19.54 5.70
N SER A 366 21.78 18.26 5.34
CA SER A 366 20.59 17.64 4.78
C SER A 366 20.47 16.21 5.28
N MET A 367 19.27 15.81 5.70
CA MET A 367 19.06 14.45 6.19
C MET A 367 19.19 13.46 5.04
N SER A 368 18.64 13.78 3.87
CA SER A 368 18.80 12.93 2.68
C SER A 368 20.28 12.75 2.29
N ARG A 369 21.11 13.81 2.37
CA ARG A 369 22.58 13.70 2.19
C ARG A 369 23.22 12.75 3.20
N ASN A 370 22.77 12.74 4.46
CA ASN A 370 23.29 11.83 5.47
C ASN A 370 23.05 10.37 5.10
N VAL A 371 21.86 10.04 4.59
CA VAL A 371 21.54 8.69 4.09
C VAL A 371 22.48 8.34 2.93
N TYR A 372 22.62 9.22 1.94
CA TYR A 372 23.51 8.99 0.82
C TYR A 372 24.98 8.83 1.23
N GLN A 373 25.46 9.61 2.20
CA GLN A 373 26.82 9.50 2.72
C GLN A 373 27.05 8.15 3.44
N LYS A 374 26.05 7.69 4.20
CA LYS A 374 26.07 6.44 4.96
C LYS A 374 26.16 5.21 4.04
N TYR A 375 25.40 5.20 2.95
CA TYR A 375 25.27 4.02 2.09
C TYR A 375 26.08 4.10 0.78
N CYS A 376 26.26 5.28 0.20
CA CYS A 376 26.63 5.45 -1.21
C CYS A 376 27.74 6.50 -1.42
N SER A 377 28.76 6.53 -0.56
CA SER A 377 29.85 7.51 -0.62
C SER A 377 31.07 7.07 -1.44
N LYS A 378 31.03 5.89 -2.08
CA LYS A 378 32.17 5.34 -2.84
C LYS A 378 31.79 5.17 -4.31
N ASP A 379 32.66 5.62 -5.21
CA ASP A 379 32.46 5.39 -6.65
C ASP A 379 32.58 3.90 -7.00
N TYR A 380 31.85 3.46 -8.04
CA TYR A 380 31.85 2.10 -8.57
C TYR A 380 31.60 0.96 -7.56
N ALA A 381 30.96 1.26 -6.42
CA ALA A 381 30.57 0.27 -5.44
C ALA A 381 29.16 -0.33 -5.73
N ASN A 382 28.75 -1.28 -4.90
CA ASN A 382 27.43 -1.91 -4.93
C ASN A 382 26.92 -2.05 -3.49
N PHE A 383 25.60 -2.19 -3.30
CA PHE A 383 25.07 -2.68 -2.04
C PHE A 383 25.61 -4.08 -1.78
N LYS A 384 26.06 -4.36 -0.55
CA LYS A 384 26.74 -5.63 -0.25
C LYS A 384 25.79 -6.84 -0.35
N ASN A 385 24.52 -6.61 -0.07
CA ASN A 385 23.46 -7.60 -0.10
C ASN A 385 22.09 -6.89 -0.06
N ILE A 386 21.03 -7.68 -0.19
CA ILE A 386 19.65 -7.22 -0.15
C ILE A 386 19.28 -6.48 1.16
N LYS A 387 19.90 -6.81 2.30
CA LYS A 387 19.64 -6.11 3.57
C LYS A 387 20.16 -4.68 3.54
N ASP A 388 21.36 -4.47 3.02
CA ASP A 388 21.93 -3.13 2.86
C ASP A 388 21.10 -2.29 1.87
N TYR A 389 20.61 -2.92 0.79
CA TYR A 389 19.73 -2.25 -0.18
C TYR A 389 18.40 -1.82 0.45
N ILE A 390 17.68 -2.71 1.11
CA ILE A 390 16.39 -2.38 1.73
C ILE A 390 16.56 -1.36 2.86
N LYS A 391 17.63 -1.47 3.67
CA LYS A 391 17.96 -0.46 4.70
C LYS A 391 18.19 0.92 4.10
N PHE A 392 18.91 0.99 2.99
CA PHE A 392 19.08 2.24 2.27
C PHE A 392 17.73 2.81 1.80
N LYS A 393 16.89 2.00 1.14
CA LYS A 393 15.58 2.45 0.64
C LYS A 393 14.66 2.89 1.77
N ASN A 394 14.65 2.16 2.88
CA ASN A 394 13.86 2.46 4.06
C ASN A 394 14.34 3.75 4.77
N ASP A 395 15.65 3.89 5.05
CA ASP A 395 16.21 5.11 5.63
C ASP A 395 15.93 6.34 4.76
N LEU A 396 15.98 6.18 3.43
CA LEU A 396 15.65 7.24 2.48
C LEU A 396 14.16 7.60 2.54
N ARG A 397 13.26 6.62 2.54
CA ARG A 397 11.80 6.84 2.66
C ARG A 397 11.42 7.53 3.96
N LEU A 398 11.98 7.07 5.08
CA LEU A 398 11.82 7.71 6.38
C LEU A 398 12.26 9.17 6.30
N THR A 399 13.46 9.42 5.78
CA THR A 399 14.04 10.75 5.67
C THR A 399 13.21 11.69 4.81
N ASP A 400 12.77 11.25 3.63
CA ASP A 400 11.91 12.03 2.74
C ASP A 400 10.65 12.48 3.47
N LYS A 401 10.03 11.56 4.23
CA LYS A 401 8.79 11.85 4.98
C LYS A 401 9.02 12.71 6.22
N LEU A 402 10.18 12.60 6.87
CA LEU A 402 10.58 13.50 7.95
C LEU A 402 10.81 14.91 7.43
N GLU A 403 11.58 15.07 6.34
CA GLU A 403 11.82 16.36 5.68
C GLU A 403 10.50 17.01 5.24
N ASP A 404 9.59 16.23 4.65
CA ASP A 404 8.24 16.66 4.26
C ASP A 404 7.46 17.29 5.42
N ILE A 405 7.61 16.78 6.65
CA ILE A 405 6.86 17.26 7.83
C ILE A 405 7.60 18.40 8.53
N LEU A 406 8.90 18.22 8.80
CA LEU A 406 9.75 19.20 9.51
C LEU A 406 9.77 20.55 8.80
N PHE A 407 9.83 20.54 7.47
CA PHE A 407 9.90 21.74 6.65
C PHE A 407 8.58 22.10 5.98
N SER A 408 7.48 21.44 6.40
CA SER A 408 6.15 21.76 5.90
C SER A 408 5.70 23.16 6.34
N THR A 409 4.83 23.78 5.54
CA THR A 409 4.15 25.01 5.95
C THR A 409 3.12 24.79 7.06
N GLN A 410 2.77 23.53 7.36
CA GLN A 410 1.81 23.13 8.38
C GLN A 410 2.49 23.00 9.75
N LYS A 411 2.77 24.15 10.38
CA LYS A 411 3.52 24.26 11.65
C LYS A 411 2.90 23.49 12.84
N ASN A 412 1.65 23.03 12.74
CA ASN A 412 0.98 22.24 13.78
C ASN A 412 1.34 20.74 13.76
N ARG A 413 2.16 20.30 12.80
CA ARG A 413 2.59 18.89 12.68
C ARG A 413 3.91 18.60 13.40
N VAL A 414 4.62 19.61 13.90
CA VAL A 414 5.86 19.45 14.67
C VAL A 414 5.66 20.06 16.05
N ILE A 415 5.97 19.30 17.09
CA ILE A 415 5.85 19.72 18.48
C ILE A 415 7.23 19.61 19.13
N PHE A 416 7.82 20.74 19.48
CA PHE A 416 9.07 20.78 20.25
C PHE A 416 8.74 20.72 21.76
N ILE A 417 9.34 19.77 22.47
CA ILE A 417 9.19 19.63 23.92
C ILE A 417 9.97 20.73 24.64
N ASP A 418 11.20 21.01 24.20
CA ASP A 418 11.95 22.17 24.67
C ASP A 418 11.36 23.45 24.06
N LYS A 419 10.85 24.33 24.94
CA LYS A 419 10.27 25.62 24.55
C LYS A 419 11.29 26.58 23.94
N ASN A 420 12.57 26.34 24.14
CA ASN A 420 13.64 27.13 23.56
C ASN A 420 14.04 26.63 22.16
N GLN A 421 13.62 25.42 21.77
CA GLN A 421 13.87 24.86 20.45
C GLN A 421 12.72 25.25 19.50
N THR A 422 13.03 26.04 18.49
CA THR A 422 12.06 26.44 17.46
C THR A 422 12.23 25.70 16.14
N ASP A 423 13.39 25.05 15.96
CA ASP A 423 13.80 24.38 14.73
C ASP A 423 14.54 23.07 15.03
N TYR A 424 14.48 22.14 14.08
CA TYR A 424 15.27 20.90 14.13
C TYR A 424 16.63 21.13 13.46
N ILE A 425 17.70 20.89 14.20
CA ILE A 425 19.06 21.03 13.69
C ILE A 425 19.48 19.70 13.07
N ILE A 426 19.83 19.72 11.79
CA ILE A 426 20.33 18.54 11.10
C ILE A 426 21.84 18.43 11.35
N GLU A 427 22.23 17.44 12.15
CA GLU A 427 23.63 17.06 12.31
C GLU A 427 24.11 16.20 11.13
N PRO A 428 25.36 16.38 10.65
CA PRO A 428 25.89 15.58 9.56
C PRO A 428 26.20 14.15 10.02
N TYR A 429 25.97 13.16 9.16
CA TYR A 429 26.35 11.77 9.44
C TYR A 429 27.87 11.64 9.66
N LYS A 430 28.67 12.31 8.82
CA LYS A 430 30.10 12.51 9.01
C LYS A 430 30.47 13.90 8.51
N GLN A 431 31.16 14.68 9.36
CA GLN A 431 31.76 15.94 8.95
C GLN A 431 32.81 15.71 7.86
N LEU A 432 32.64 16.35 6.70
CA LEU A 432 33.63 16.34 5.63
C LEU A 432 34.65 17.47 5.85
N SER A 433 35.93 17.15 5.69
CA SER A 433 37.00 18.15 5.72
C SER A 433 36.99 19.02 4.46
N SER A 434 37.64 20.19 4.53
CA SER A 434 37.84 21.06 3.37
C SER A 434 38.54 20.32 2.22
N ASP A 435 39.49 19.43 2.52
CA ASP A 435 40.21 18.65 1.51
C ASP A 435 39.30 17.62 0.83
N GLU A 436 38.45 16.91 1.59
CA GLU A 436 37.46 15.99 1.03
C GLU A 436 36.46 16.72 0.12
N LEU A 437 35.98 17.89 0.54
CA LEU A 437 35.05 18.70 -0.25
C LEU A 437 35.71 19.25 -1.52
N LYS A 438 36.96 19.70 -1.42
CA LYS A 438 37.75 20.14 -2.56
C LYS A 438 37.96 19.02 -3.57
N GLU A 439 38.28 17.80 -3.11
CA GLU A 439 38.44 16.65 -3.99
C GLU A 439 37.17 16.34 -4.78
N ILE A 440 36.02 16.35 -4.11
CA ILE A 440 34.70 16.15 -4.74
C ILE A 440 34.40 17.27 -5.74
N TYR A 441 34.66 18.53 -5.38
CA TYR A 441 34.46 19.68 -6.25
C TYR A 441 35.32 19.59 -7.52
N GLU A 442 36.61 19.29 -7.36
CA GLU A 442 37.54 19.13 -8.48
C GLU A 442 37.18 17.93 -9.36
N TYR A 443 36.78 16.81 -8.74
CA TYR A 443 36.32 15.64 -9.48
C TYR A 443 35.16 16.02 -10.39
N TYR A 444 34.15 16.69 -9.84
CA TYR A 444 32.96 17.10 -10.58
C TYR A 444 33.30 18.08 -11.72
N TYR A 445 33.97 19.20 -11.44
CA TYR A 445 34.15 20.27 -12.43
C TYR A 445 35.35 20.11 -13.35
N TYR A 446 36.40 19.40 -12.95
CA TYR A 446 37.69 19.41 -13.66
C TYR A 446 38.22 18.03 -14.06
N LYS A 447 37.73 16.94 -13.46
CA LYS A 447 38.21 15.56 -13.75
C LYS A 447 37.19 14.70 -14.49
N GLY A 448 36.27 15.33 -15.24
CA GLY A 448 35.27 14.63 -16.04
C GLY A 448 34.09 14.05 -15.22
N GLY A 449 34.01 14.37 -13.93
CA GLY A 449 32.95 13.86 -13.05
C GLY A 449 31.58 14.37 -13.44
N LYS A 450 31.48 15.63 -13.90
CA LYS A 450 30.23 16.22 -14.40
C LYS A 450 29.68 15.43 -15.58
N GLU A 451 30.50 15.11 -16.58
CA GLU A 451 30.08 14.30 -17.73
C GLU A 451 29.63 12.91 -17.27
N LYS A 452 30.41 12.22 -16.42
CA LYS A 452 30.01 10.89 -15.89
C LYS A 452 28.71 10.92 -15.08
N ILE A 453 28.47 11.98 -14.33
CA ILE A 453 27.25 12.14 -13.51
C ILE A 453 26.06 12.57 -14.40
N GLN A 454 26.30 13.40 -15.42
CA GLN A 454 25.27 13.91 -16.35
C GLN A 454 24.93 12.96 -17.49
N GLU A 455 25.84 12.10 -17.96
CA GLU A 455 25.57 11.01 -18.92
C GLU A 455 24.54 10.02 -18.38
N ILE A 456 24.32 10.02 -17.07
CA ILE A 456 23.33 9.19 -16.38
C ILE A 456 22.08 10.02 -16.00
N TYR A 457 22.08 11.32 -16.32
CA TYR A 457 21.05 12.32 -16.00
C TYR A 457 20.44 13.02 -17.22
N ILE A 458 20.38 12.37 -18.39
CA ILE A 458 19.44 12.82 -19.43
C ILE A 458 18.04 12.29 -19.05
N PHE A 459 17.45 12.92 -18.02
CA PHE A 459 16.09 12.69 -17.52
C PHE A 459 15.07 13.56 -18.27
#